data_AF-A0A4U2Y8R4-F1
#
_entry.id   AF-A0A4U2Y8R4-F1
#
_cell.length_a   1.000
_cell.length_b   1.000
_cell.length_c   1.000
_cell.angle_alpha   90.00
_cell.angle_beta   90.00
_cell.angle_gamma   90.00
#
_symmetry.space_group_name_H-M   'P 1'
#
loop_
_entity.id
_entity.type
_entity.pdbx_description
1 polymer ?
#
loop_
_entity_poly.entity_id
_entity_poly.type
_entity_poly.pdbx_seq_one_letter_code
_entity_poly.pdbx_strand_id
1 'polypeptide(L)' 'MQKSEPKETTQLSNHEFSLMDEQAKNGDNESLQSVLEEMRPEITSLSGFLKLPKEEGIQEIMAQFIEEIRG' A
#
# COMPACT_ATOMS: atom_id res chain seq x y z
N MET A 1 -6.25 5.45 -33.40
CA MET A 1 -5.57 4.76 -32.29
C MET A 1 -5.04 5.82 -31.35
N GLN A 2 -5.74 6.09 -30.24
CA GLN A 2 -5.23 6.99 -29.21
C GLN A 2 -4.17 6.22 -28.42
N LYS A 3 -2.93 6.70 -28.45
CA LYS A 3 -1.87 6.24 -27.57
C LYS A 3 -2.15 6.90 -26.22
N SER A 4 -2.67 6.13 -25.27
CA SER A 4 -2.67 6.55 -23.87
C SER A 4 -1.21 6.60 -23.42
N GLU A 5 -0.77 7.77 -22.98
CA GLU A 5 0.57 7.95 -22.40
C GLU A 5 0.76 6.99 -21.21
N PRO A 6 1.98 6.47 -20.98
CA PRO A 6 2.23 5.70 -19.77
C PRO A 6 1.95 6.63 -18.59
N LYS A 7 1.04 6.22 -17.69
CA LYS A 7 0.99 6.83 -16.35
C LYS A 7 2.40 6.71 -15.78
N GLU A 8 3.08 7.84 -15.60
CA GLU A 8 4.28 7.91 -14.79
C GLU A 8 3.89 7.39 -13.41
N THR A 9 4.20 6.12 -13.14
CA THR A 9 4.32 5.63 -11.78
C THR A 9 5.58 6.32 -11.24
N THR A 10 5.39 7.50 -10.66
CA THR A 10 6.44 8.20 -9.92
C THR A 10 6.87 7.26 -8.80
N GLN A 11 7.98 6.54 -9.01
CA GLN A 11 8.57 5.74 -7.95
C GLN A 11 8.95 6.70 -6.83
N LEU A 12 8.31 6.54 -5.67
CA LEU A 12 8.70 7.27 -4.47
C LEU A 12 10.16 6.93 -4.15
N SER A 13 10.92 7.95 -3.77
CA SER A 13 12.24 7.69 -3.22
C SER A 13 12.09 6.96 -1.87
N ASN A 14 13.09 6.14 -1.53
CA ASN A 14 13.12 5.46 -0.23
C ASN A 14 12.96 6.45 0.94
N HIS A 15 13.45 7.69 0.77
CA HIS A 15 13.33 8.73 1.78
C HIS A 15 11.89 9.22 1.98
N GLU A 16 11.17 9.45 0.88
CA GLU A 16 9.76 9.87 0.93
C GLU A 16 8.90 8.77 1.55
N PHE A 17 9.12 7.52 1.16
CA PHE A 17 8.43 6.38 1.77
C PHE A 17 8.69 6.28 3.27
N SER A 18 9.95 6.38 3.71
CA SER A 18 10.29 6.39 5.13
C SER A 18 9.61 7.52 5.90
N LEU A 19 9.49 8.71 5.31
CA LEU A 19 8.83 9.83 5.98
C LEU A 19 7.32 9.55 6.16
N MET A 20 6.65 9.03 5.13
CA MET A 20 5.22 8.67 5.21
C MET A 20 4.98 7.56 6.24
N ASP A 21 5.85 6.55 6.30
CA ASP A 21 5.78 5.47 7.28
C ASP A 21 5.90 5.99 8.72
N GLU A 22 6.86 6.87 8.98
CA GLU A 22 7.02 7.51 10.29
C GLU A 22 5.82 8.38 10.66
N GLN A 23 5.25 9.13 9.72
CA GLN A 23 4.05 9.93 9.96
C GLN A 23 2.83 9.04 10.26
N ALA A 24 2.66 7.94 9.51
CA ALA A 24 1.61 6.96 9.73
C ALA A 24 1.68 6.31 11.12
N LYS A 25 2.88 5.93 11.56
CA LYS A 25 3.14 5.43 12.93
C LYS A 25 2.78 6.43 14.02
N ASN A 26 2.95 7.72 13.74
CA ASN A 26 2.57 8.81 14.66
C ASN A 26 1.08 9.18 14.61
N GLY A 27 0.25 8.40 13.90
CA GLY A 27 -1.21 8.56 13.87
C GLY A 27 -1.72 9.46 12.75
N ASP A 28 -0.87 9.87 11.80
CA ASP A 28 -1.33 10.57 10.61
C ASP A 28 -2.03 9.62 9.64
N ASN A 29 -3.35 9.76 9.52
CA ASN A 29 -4.17 8.90 8.68
C ASN A 29 -3.97 9.17 7.18
N GLU A 30 -3.58 10.36 6.76
CA GLU A 30 -3.31 10.66 5.35
C GLU A 30 -2.02 9.96 4.90
N SER A 31 -1.00 9.99 5.76
CA SER A 31 0.24 9.25 5.55
C SER A 31 0.01 7.74 5.57
N LEU A 32 -0.82 7.23 6.49
CA LEU A 32 -1.22 5.81 6.49
C LEU A 32 -1.88 5.41 5.17
N GLN A 33 -2.83 6.21 4.67
CA GLN A 33 -3.49 5.92 3.40
C GLN A 33 -2.47 5.92 2.24
N SER A 34 -1.53 6.85 2.23
CA SER A 34 -0.49 6.94 1.19
C SER A 34 0.42 5.71 1.18
N VAL A 35 0.83 5.21 2.36
CA VAL A 35 1.59 3.97 2.49
C VAL A 35 0.81 2.77 1.95
N LEU A 36 -0.49 2.67 2.27
CA LEU A 36 -1.34 1.57 1.80
C LEU A 36 -1.57 1.61 0.28
N GLU A 37 -1.68 2.80 -0.31
CA GLU A 37 -1.82 2.98 -1.75
C GLU A 37 -0.55 2.58 -2.50
N GLU A 38 0.62 2.98 -1.99
CA GLU A 38 1.92 2.60 -2.56
C GLU A 38 2.15 1.09 -2.50
N MET A 39 1.83 0.45 -1.37
CA MET A 39 2.01 -0.98 -1.15
C MET A 39 0.91 -1.85 -1.80
N ARG A 40 -0.09 -1.25 -2.46
CA ARG A 40 -1.24 -1.95 -3.03
C ARG A 40 -0.86 -3.03 -4.07
N PRO A 41 0.12 -2.82 -4.97
CA PRO A 41 0.57 -3.85 -5.90
C PRO A 41 1.11 -5.11 -5.18
N GLU A 42 1.93 -4.91 -4.15
CA GLU A 42 2.53 -5.96 -3.32
C GLU A 42 1.44 -6.70 -2.54
N ILE A 43 0.53 -5.97 -1.89
CA ILE A 43 -0.62 -6.53 -1.18
C ILE A 43 -1.49 -7.38 -2.13
N THR A 44 -1.74 -6.87 -3.34
CA THR A 44 -2.51 -7.60 -4.36
C THR A 44 -1.79 -8.87 -4.79
N SER A 45 -0.47 -8.82 -4.97
CA SER A 45 0.34 -10.00 -5.29
C SER A 45 0.32 -11.02 -4.15
N LEU A 46 0.49 -10.57 -2.91
CA LEU A 46 0.50 -11.41 -1.72
C LEU A 46 -0.84 -12.10 -1.45
N SER A 47 -1.96 -11.42 -1.75
CA SER A 47 -3.30 -12.00 -1.60
C SER A 47 -3.49 -13.30 -2.40
N GLY A 48 -2.75 -13.48 -3.50
CA GLY A 48 -2.81 -14.69 -4.33
C GLY A 48 -2.28 -15.95 -3.65
N PHE A 49 -1.51 -15.81 -2.56
CA PHE A 49 -1.04 -16.95 -1.77
C PHE A 49 -2.04 -17.38 -0.69
N LEU A 50 -3.02 -16.54 -0.38
CA LEU A 50 -4.05 -16.86 0.60
C LEU A 50 -5.11 -17.77 -0.02
N LYS A 51 -5.59 -18.75 0.74
CA LYS A 51 -6.72 -19.60 0.35
C LYS A 51 -8.06 -18.90 0.62
N LEU A 52 -8.16 -17.65 0.19
CA LEU A 52 -9.32 -16.79 0.36
C LEU A 52 -9.74 -16.20 -1.00
N PRO A 53 -10.99 -15.76 -1.15
CA PRO A 53 -11.37 -14.86 -2.23
C PRO A 53 -10.43 -13.65 -2.28
N LYS A 54 -10.10 -13.19 -3.49
CA LYS A 54 -9.10 -12.15 -3.71
C LYS A 54 -9.34 -10.89 -2.87
N GLU A 55 -10.57 -10.41 -2.82
CA GLU A 55 -10.90 -9.19 -2.06
C GLU A 55 -10.78 -9.42 -0.55
N GLU A 56 -11.18 -10.58 -0.05
CA GLU A 56 -11.01 -10.95 1.36
C GLU A 56 -9.53 -11.05 1.73
N GLY A 57 -8.71 -11.66 0.86
CA GLY A 57 -7.26 -11.73 1.08
C GLY A 57 -6.57 -10.37 1.07
N ILE A 58 -7.00 -9.44 0.21
CA ILE A 58 -6.50 -8.07 0.20
C ILE A 58 -6.87 -7.35 1.50
N GLN A 59 -8.12 -7.48 1.96
CA GLN A 59 -8.58 -6.86 3.20
C GLN A 59 -7.84 -7.41 4.43
N GLU A 60 -7.61 -8.72 4.49
CA GLU A 60 -6.87 -9.37 5.56
C GLU A 60 -5.42 -8.82 5.65
N ILE A 61 -4.72 -8.76 4.51
CA ILE A 61 -3.35 -8.24 4.47
C ILE A 61 -3.32 -6.75 4.85
N MET A 62 -4.26 -5.95 4.34
CA MET A 62 -4.35 -4.54 4.71
C MET A 62 -4.58 -4.35 6.21
N ALA A 63 -5.46 -5.16 6.83
CA ALA A 63 -5.73 -5.07 8.26
C ALA A 63 -4.47 -5.37 9.08
N GLN A 64 -3.78 -6.47 8.78
CA GLN A 64 -2.52 -6.83 9.45
C GLN A 64 -1.44 -5.76 9.25
N PHE A 65 -1.36 -5.18 8.05
CA PHE A 65 -0.36 -4.15 7.76
C PHE A 65 -0.63 -2.83 8.50
N ILE A 66 -1.91 -2.45 8.66
CA ILE A 66 -2.31 -1.31 9.50
C ILE A 66 -1.96 -1.55 10.97
N GLU A 67 -2.18 -2.78 11.46
CA GLU A 67 -1.81 -3.15 12.83
C GLU A 67 -0.30 -3.05 13.06
N GLU A 68 0.52 -3.52 12.12
CA GLU A 68 1.98 -3.41 12.20
C GLU A 68 2.48 -1.96 12.17
N ILE A 69 1.84 -1.08 11.39
CA ILE A 69 2.20 0.34 11.34
C ILE A 69 1.81 1.07 12.64
N ARG A 70 0.74 0.64 13.32
CA ARG A 70 0.21 1.31 14.52
C ARG A 70 0.69 0.71 15.84
N GLY A 71 1.24 -0.50 15.84
CA GLY A 71 1.76 -1.21 17.00
C GLY A 71 3.13 -0.73 17.44
#